data_AF-A0A6A8GAB6-F1
#
_entry.id   AF-A0A6A8GAB6-F1
#
_cell.length_a   1.000
_cell.length_b   1.000
_cell.length_c   1.000
_cell.angle_alpha   90.00
_cell.angle_beta   90.00
_cell.angle_gamma   90.00
#
_symmetry.space_group_name_H-M   'P 1'
#
loop_
_entity.id
_entity.type
_entity.pdbx_description
1 polymer ?
#
loop_
_entity_poly.entity_id
_entity_poly.type
_entity_poly.pdbx_seq_one_letter_code
_entity_poly.pdbx_strand_id
1 'polypeptide(L)'
;MSAATESVSESTKTRLRTTGVGAVSGLGAALLGYLATYIATSGTIENSTASQLLEALGSGLPTWKVVGWVFLNTHGVVTTFPGIFGTTSSANLVEQFEAFSTLLYAVPAVALVGAGAAVAVARGASTVKSGAIAGATTVAGYLPVAVAGVALFAVTIGDAVARPDPLTATLLAGVVYPLALGTVGGAVTAALR
;
A
#
# COMPACT_ATOMS: atom_id res chain seq x y z
N MET A 1 -24.35 21.64 -32.21
CA MET A 1 -23.91 20.28 -31.82
C MET A 1 -22.39 20.13 -31.70
N SER A 2 -21.55 20.75 -32.56
CA SER A 2 -20.08 20.59 -32.54
C SER A 2 -19.36 21.06 -31.25
N ALA A 3 -19.77 22.19 -30.66
CA ALA A 3 -19.10 22.74 -29.47
C ALA A 3 -19.30 21.90 -28.19
N ALA A 4 -20.42 21.17 -28.11
CA ALA A 4 -20.70 20.28 -26.97
C ALA A 4 -19.83 19.02 -27.02
N THR A 5 -19.56 18.48 -28.21
CA THR A 5 -18.70 17.30 -28.40
C THR A 5 -17.23 17.60 -28.13
N GLU A 6 -16.75 18.80 -28.48
CA GLU A 6 -15.36 19.22 -28.23
C GLU A 6 -15.07 19.42 -26.73
N SER A 7 -15.98 20.08 -26.00
CA SER A 7 -15.82 20.31 -24.55
C SER A 7 -15.81 19.02 -23.73
N VAL A 8 -16.61 18.02 -24.13
CA VAL A 8 -16.63 16.70 -23.49
C VAL A 8 -15.30 15.95 -23.72
N SER A 9 -14.76 16.00 -24.94
CA SER A 9 -13.49 15.35 -25.30
C SER A 9 -12.30 15.90 -24.48
N GLU A 10 -12.15 17.22 -24.40
CA GLU A 10 -11.07 17.87 -23.65
C GLU A 10 -11.16 17.59 -22.14
N SER A 11 -12.38 17.59 -21.58
CA SER A 11 -12.59 17.25 -20.18
C SER A 11 -12.21 15.80 -19.87
N THR A 12 -12.45 14.89 -20.81
CA THR A 12 -12.15 13.46 -20.69
C THR A 12 -10.65 13.21 -20.75
N LYS A 13 -9.96 13.81 -21.72
CA LYS A 13 -8.50 13.73 -21.87
C LYS A 13 -7.77 14.27 -20.64
N THR A 14 -8.27 15.38 -20.08
CA THR A 14 -7.72 15.97 -18.86
C THR A 14 -7.88 15.06 -17.65
N ARG A 15 -9.06 14.43 -17.48
CA ARG A 15 -9.28 13.44 -16.40
C ARG A 15 -8.38 12.22 -16.56
N LEU A 16 -8.32 11.64 -17.75
CA LEU A 16 -7.47 10.48 -18.04
C LEU A 16 -6.00 10.77 -17.75
N ARG A 17 -5.51 11.95 -18.12
CA ARG A 17 -4.14 12.35 -17.80
C ARG A 17 -3.91 12.47 -16.30
N THR A 18 -4.84 13.08 -15.56
CA THR A 18 -4.74 13.16 -14.09
C THR A 18 -4.74 11.78 -13.46
N THR A 19 -5.66 10.89 -13.87
CA THR A 19 -5.71 9.51 -13.39
C THR A 19 -4.43 8.75 -13.74
N GLY A 20 -3.86 8.95 -14.93
CA GLY A 20 -2.60 8.32 -15.32
C GLY A 20 -1.42 8.75 -14.45
N VAL A 21 -1.29 10.05 -14.17
CA VAL A 21 -0.27 10.57 -13.24
C VAL A 21 -0.51 10.05 -11.81
N GLY A 22 -1.77 9.99 -11.39
CA GLY A 22 -2.21 9.38 -10.14
C GLY A 22 -1.77 7.93 -10.02
N ALA A 23 -2.05 7.13 -11.05
CA ALA A 23 -1.69 5.72 -11.09
C ALA A 23 -0.17 5.50 -11.02
N VAL A 24 0.62 6.27 -11.77
CA VAL A 24 2.09 6.18 -11.68
C VAL A 24 2.58 6.57 -10.29
N SER A 25 2.04 7.63 -9.71
CA SER A 25 2.44 8.10 -8.38
C SER A 25 2.05 7.12 -7.27
N GLY A 26 0.84 6.55 -7.35
CA GLY A 26 0.37 5.53 -6.41
C GLY A 26 1.14 4.21 -6.52
N LEU A 27 1.43 3.75 -7.74
CA LEU A 27 2.30 2.60 -7.96
C LEU A 27 3.70 2.86 -7.38
N GLY A 28 4.27 4.03 -7.65
CA GLY A 28 5.56 4.45 -7.09
C GLY A 28 5.55 4.46 -5.56
N ALA A 29 4.49 4.97 -4.94
CA ALA A 29 4.33 4.97 -3.48
C ALA A 29 4.32 3.55 -2.91
N ALA A 30 3.59 2.63 -3.54
CA ALA A 30 3.51 1.24 -3.08
C ALA A 30 4.87 0.54 -3.17
N LEU A 31 5.57 0.70 -4.30
CA LEU A 31 6.88 0.07 -4.52
C LEU A 31 7.97 0.66 -3.61
N LEU A 32 8.00 1.98 -3.47
CA LEU A 32 8.97 2.65 -2.58
C LEU A 32 8.66 2.36 -1.10
N GLY A 33 7.39 2.31 -0.71
CA GLY A 33 6.98 1.92 0.64
C GLY A 33 7.38 0.47 0.97
N TYR A 34 7.16 -0.45 0.04
CA TYR A 34 7.64 -1.83 0.17
C TYR A 34 9.16 -1.89 0.27
N LEU A 35 9.88 -1.18 -0.61
CA LEU A 35 11.34 -1.13 -0.60
C LEU A 35 11.89 -0.57 0.73
N ALA A 36 11.31 0.51 1.23
CA ALA A 36 11.69 1.08 2.53
C ALA A 36 11.46 0.07 3.66
N THR A 37 10.33 -0.64 3.64
CA THR A 37 10.06 -1.71 4.60
C THR A 37 11.07 -2.85 4.47
N TYR A 38 11.42 -3.25 3.25
CA TYR A 38 12.43 -4.28 2.99
C TYR A 38 13.79 -3.91 3.58
N ILE A 39 14.27 -2.71 3.30
CA ILE A 39 15.56 -2.21 3.82
C ILE A 39 15.54 -2.19 5.35
N ALA A 40 14.42 -1.78 5.96
CA ALA A 40 14.30 -1.67 7.40
C ALA A 40 14.17 -3.01 8.14
N THR A 41 13.68 -4.06 7.47
CA THR A 41 13.23 -5.30 8.16
C THR A 41 13.92 -6.58 7.71
N SER A 42 14.51 -6.61 6.51
CA SER A 42 15.18 -7.80 5.94
C SER A 42 16.25 -8.37 6.88
N GLY A 43 17.14 -7.53 7.39
CA GLY A 43 18.18 -7.96 8.33
C GLY A 43 17.62 -8.53 9.63
N THR A 44 16.55 -7.96 10.17
CA THR A 44 15.86 -8.48 11.36
C THR A 44 15.22 -9.84 11.09
N ILE A 45 14.58 -9.97 9.93
CA ILE A 45 13.94 -11.22 9.48
C ILE A 45 15.01 -12.30 9.28
N GLU A 46 16.15 -12.00 8.66
CA GLU A 46 17.18 -12.99 8.36
C GLU A 46 17.99 -13.44 9.59
N ASN A 47 18.25 -12.53 10.54
CA ASN A 47 19.18 -12.80 11.65
C ASN A 47 18.52 -13.25 12.96
N SER A 48 17.31 -12.79 13.27
CA SER A 48 16.81 -12.84 14.66
C SER A 48 15.39 -13.37 14.75
N THR A 49 14.50 -12.83 13.91
CA THR A 49 13.08 -13.20 13.92
C THR A 49 12.81 -14.42 13.06
N ALA A 50 13.68 -14.74 12.10
CA ALA A 50 13.67 -16.02 11.40
C ALA A 50 13.58 -17.17 12.40
N SER A 51 14.39 -17.23 13.46
CA SER A 51 14.37 -18.38 14.38
C SER A 51 12.98 -18.61 15.00
N GLN A 52 12.34 -17.56 15.56
CA GLN A 52 10.99 -17.66 16.15
C GLN A 52 9.88 -17.85 15.09
N LEU A 53 10.01 -17.20 13.94
CA LEU A 53 9.03 -17.26 12.85
C LEU A 53 9.12 -18.58 12.07
N LEU A 54 10.33 -19.13 11.90
CA LEU A 54 10.61 -20.45 11.31
C LEU A 54 10.19 -21.56 12.28
N GLU A 55 10.34 -21.36 13.60
CA GLU A 55 9.75 -22.26 14.61
C GLU A 55 8.22 -22.25 14.53
N ALA A 56 7.60 -21.08 14.31
CA ALA A 56 6.15 -20.94 14.23
C ALA A 56 5.55 -21.39 12.88
N LEU A 57 6.27 -21.20 11.77
CA LEU A 57 5.73 -21.34 10.40
C LEU A 57 6.50 -22.33 9.51
N GLY A 58 7.58 -22.95 10.02
CA GLY A 58 8.42 -23.90 9.30
C GLY A 58 9.67 -23.26 8.68
N SER A 59 10.70 -24.08 8.41
CA SER A 59 11.95 -23.62 7.83
C SER A 59 11.81 -23.28 6.33
N GLY A 60 12.41 -22.17 5.88
CA GLY A 60 12.54 -21.82 4.45
C GLY A 60 11.60 -20.73 3.91
N LEU A 61 11.01 -19.88 4.77
CA LEU A 61 10.21 -18.74 4.29
C LEU A 61 11.07 -17.72 3.52
N PRO A 62 10.71 -17.34 2.27
CA PRO A 62 11.43 -16.30 1.55
C PRO A 62 11.30 -14.94 2.26
N THR A 63 12.43 -14.30 2.61
CA THR A 63 12.49 -13.01 3.31
C THR A 63 11.54 -11.97 2.71
N TRP A 64 11.55 -11.83 1.38
CA TRP A 64 10.76 -10.83 0.68
C TRP A 64 9.23 -11.02 0.84
N LYS A 65 8.75 -12.24 1.06
CA LYS A 65 7.32 -12.50 1.32
C LYS A 65 6.93 -12.08 2.73
N VAL A 66 7.79 -12.39 3.71
CA VAL A 66 7.60 -11.95 5.10
C VAL A 66 7.65 -10.43 5.20
N VAL A 67 8.59 -9.78 4.50
CA VAL A 67 8.61 -8.31 4.36
C VAL A 67 7.28 -7.82 3.76
N GLY A 68 6.72 -8.52 2.78
CA GLY A 68 5.43 -8.17 2.18
C GLY A 68 4.28 -8.23 3.18
N TRP A 69 4.30 -9.20 4.10
CA TRP A 69 3.37 -9.26 5.22
C TRP A 69 3.55 -8.06 6.14
N VAL A 70 4.78 -7.75 6.56
CA VAL A 70 5.09 -6.59 7.41
C VAL A 70 4.63 -5.29 6.75
N PHE A 71 4.91 -5.10 5.46
CA PHE A 71 4.47 -3.93 4.70
C PHE A 71 2.96 -3.76 4.71
N LEU A 72 2.19 -4.83 4.45
CA LEU A 72 0.72 -4.75 4.52
C LEU A 72 0.23 -4.58 5.96
N ASN A 73 0.91 -5.15 6.96
CA ASN A 73 0.61 -4.92 8.37
C ASN A 73 0.77 -3.44 8.78
N THR A 74 1.68 -2.67 8.15
CA THR A 74 1.75 -1.21 8.38
C THR A 74 0.50 -0.44 7.93
N HIS A 75 -0.40 -1.09 7.18
CA HIS A 75 -1.71 -0.54 6.83
C HIS A 75 -2.84 -1.03 7.74
N GLY A 76 -2.54 -1.83 8.76
CA GLY A 76 -3.52 -2.51 9.60
C GLY A 76 -4.13 -3.77 8.98
N VAL A 77 -3.58 -4.27 7.87
CA VAL A 77 -3.96 -5.57 7.30
C VAL A 77 -3.36 -6.66 8.18
N VAL A 78 -4.15 -7.61 8.66
CA VAL A 78 -3.59 -8.75 9.40
C VAL A 78 -3.10 -9.84 8.44
N THR A 79 -2.09 -10.58 8.84
CA THR A 79 -1.64 -11.79 8.14
C THR A 79 -2.37 -12.98 8.75
N THR A 80 -3.03 -13.78 7.92
CA THR A 80 -3.71 -15.01 8.34
C THR A 80 -2.76 -16.18 8.24
N PHE A 81 -2.72 -17.00 9.28
CA PHE A 81 -1.90 -18.20 9.39
C PHE A 81 -2.79 -19.43 9.60
N PRO A 82 -2.46 -20.57 8.97
CA PRO A 82 -3.17 -21.81 9.23
C PRO A 82 -2.88 -22.30 10.65
N GLY A 83 -3.95 -22.66 11.37
CA GLY A 83 -3.89 -23.28 12.69
C GLY A 83 -4.19 -24.79 12.63
N ILE A 84 -4.15 -25.42 13.80
CA ILE A 84 -4.46 -26.86 13.93
C ILE A 84 -5.97 -27.07 13.74
N PHE A 85 -6.35 -28.20 13.14
CA PHE A 85 -7.76 -28.59 12.94
C PHE A 85 -8.59 -27.61 12.08
N GLY A 86 -7.97 -26.94 11.11
CA GLY A 86 -8.67 -26.01 10.21
C GLY A 86 -9.00 -24.66 10.84
N THR A 87 -8.47 -24.36 12.02
CA THR A 87 -8.53 -23.02 12.60
C THR A 87 -7.65 -22.04 11.82
N THR A 88 -7.98 -20.75 11.89
CA THR A 88 -7.15 -19.68 11.31
C THR A 88 -6.78 -18.71 12.42
N SER A 89 -5.49 -18.46 12.58
CA SER A 89 -4.99 -17.38 13.42
C SER A 89 -4.69 -16.16 12.56
N SER A 90 -4.76 -14.96 13.12
CA SER A 90 -4.35 -13.74 12.44
C SER A 90 -3.47 -12.90 13.33
N ALA A 91 -2.47 -12.26 12.75
CA ALA A 91 -1.59 -11.38 13.50
C ALA A 91 -1.08 -10.22 12.65
N ASN A 92 -0.80 -9.12 13.34
CA ASN A 92 -0.01 -8.02 12.83
C ASN A 92 1.42 -8.21 13.33
N LEU A 93 2.36 -8.47 12.43
CA LEU A 93 3.75 -8.79 12.80
C LEU A 93 4.44 -7.62 13.49
N VAL A 94 4.13 -6.37 13.10
CA VAL A 94 4.71 -5.16 13.71
C VAL A 94 4.30 -5.03 15.18
N GLU A 95 3.10 -5.48 15.53
CA GLU A 95 2.59 -5.47 16.91
C GLU A 95 3.02 -6.71 17.70
N GLN A 96 3.06 -7.87 17.04
CA GLN A 96 3.34 -9.14 17.69
C GLN A 96 4.82 -9.32 18.06
N PHE A 97 5.73 -8.78 17.26
CA PHE A 97 7.18 -8.94 17.45
C PHE A 97 7.85 -7.62 17.80
N GLU A 98 8.43 -7.53 19.00
CA GLU A 98 9.18 -6.35 19.46
C GLU A 98 10.39 -5.99 18.58
N ALA A 99 10.85 -6.93 17.76
CA ALA A 99 11.96 -6.73 16.83
C ALA A 99 11.62 -5.75 15.69
N PHE A 100 10.34 -5.50 15.42
CA PHE A 100 9.91 -4.52 14.41
C PHE A 100 9.58 -3.18 15.05
N SER A 101 10.09 -2.11 14.46
CA SER A 101 9.82 -0.75 14.94
C SER A 101 8.40 -0.31 14.57
N THR A 102 7.70 0.30 15.52
CA THR A 102 6.40 0.96 15.27
C THR A 102 6.50 2.16 14.31
N LEU A 103 7.71 2.70 14.08
CA LEU A 103 7.93 3.72 13.04
C LEU A 103 7.58 3.23 11.63
N LEU A 104 7.51 1.92 11.41
CA LEU A 104 7.07 1.36 10.14
C LEU A 104 5.66 1.81 9.72
N TYR A 105 4.78 2.15 10.68
CA TYR A 105 3.46 2.74 10.38
C TYR A 105 3.53 4.10 9.66
N ALA A 106 4.64 4.82 9.81
CA ALA A 106 4.85 6.08 9.10
C ALA A 106 5.17 5.87 7.61
N VAL A 107 5.66 4.69 7.21
CA VAL A 107 6.07 4.40 5.82
C VAL A 107 4.92 4.61 4.82
N PRO A 108 3.76 3.95 4.94
CA PRO A 108 2.66 4.17 4.00
C PRO A 108 2.11 5.59 4.10
N ALA A 109 2.07 6.18 5.30
CA ALA A 109 1.62 7.56 5.51
C ALA A 109 2.45 8.56 4.70
N VAL A 110 3.77 8.53 4.86
CA VAL A 110 4.70 9.43 4.17
C VAL A 110 4.69 9.19 2.66
N ALA A 111 4.72 7.92 2.23
CA ALA A 111 4.73 7.56 0.81
C ALA A 111 3.46 8.07 0.09
N LEU A 112 2.28 7.86 0.68
CA LEU A 112 1.01 8.25 0.07
C LEU A 112 0.75 9.76 0.11
N VAL A 113 1.12 10.43 1.21
CA VAL A 113 1.08 11.90 1.29
C VAL A 113 2.01 12.50 0.22
N GLY A 114 3.24 11.98 0.11
CA GLY A 114 4.20 12.40 -0.92
C GLY A 114 3.69 12.17 -2.34
N ALA A 115 3.06 11.03 -2.60
CA ALA A 115 2.45 10.74 -3.90
C ALA A 115 1.29 11.68 -4.22
N GLY A 116 0.38 11.92 -3.27
CA GLY A 116 -0.71 12.88 -3.43
C GLY A 116 -0.21 14.28 -3.74
N ALA A 117 0.83 14.73 -3.02
CA ALA A 117 1.53 15.97 -3.28
C ALA A 117 2.11 16.00 -4.71
N ALA A 118 2.84 14.97 -5.12
CA ALA A 118 3.42 14.86 -6.45
C ALA A 118 2.38 14.99 -7.57
N VAL A 119 1.21 14.35 -7.42
CA VAL A 119 0.11 14.50 -8.39
C VAL A 119 -0.41 15.94 -8.42
N ALA A 120 -0.65 16.56 -7.26
CA ALA A 120 -1.12 17.95 -7.19
C ALA A 120 -0.14 18.92 -7.87
N VAL A 121 1.17 18.74 -7.65
CA VAL A 121 2.24 19.50 -8.31
C VAL A 121 2.20 19.30 -9.83
N ALA A 122 2.22 18.04 -10.28
CA ALA A 122 2.26 17.71 -11.71
C ALA A 122 1.00 18.14 -12.47
N ARG A 123 -0.12 18.31 -11.76
CA ARG A 123 -1.39 18.76 -12.34
C ARG A 123 -1.65 20.25 -12.18
N GLY A 124 -0.77 20.99 -11.51
CA GLY A 124 -0.92 22.43 -11.30
C GLY A 124 -2.18 22.76 -10.50
N ALA A 125 -2.52 21.94 -9.50
CA ALA A 125 -3.67 22.18 -8.64
C ALA A 125 -3.45 23.46 -7.81
N SER A 126 -4.39 24.41 -7.92
CA SER A 126 -4.34 25.74 -7.27
C SER A 126 -5.43 25.95 -6.22
N THR A 127 -6.24 24.92 -5.96
CA THR A 127 -7.26 24.95 -4.90
C THR A 127 -7.21 23.66 -4.10
N VAL A 128 -7.53 23.74 -2.81
CA VAL A 128 -7.63 22.59 -1.89
C VAL A 128 -8.46 21.46 -2.51
N LYS A 129 -9.63 21.78 -3.06
CA LYS A 129 -10.52 20.80 -3.71
C LYS A 129 -9.86 20.12 -4.91
N SER A 130 -9.23 20.89 -5.79
CA SER A 130 -8.55 20.31 -6.96
C SER A 130 -7.35 19.44 -6.58
N GLY A 131 -6.60 19.84 -5.55
CA GLY A 131 -5.48 19.07 -5.00
C GLY A 131 -5.96 17.76 -4.37
N ALA A 132 -7.02 17.81 -3.57
CA ALA A 132 -7.62 16.63 -2.96
C ALA A 132 -8.08 15.61 -4.03
N ILE A 133 -8.82 16.06 -5.04
CA ILE A 133 -9.30 15.20 -6.14
C ILE A 133 -8.11 14.61 -6.91
N ALA A 134 -7.08 15.40 -7.19
CA ALA A 134 -5.87 14.92 -7.84
C ALA A 134 -5.18 13.84 -6.99
N GLY A 135 -4.98 14.10 -5.69
CA GLY A 135 -4.36 13.15 -4.77
C GLY A 135 -5.14 11.83 -4.61
N ALA A 136 -6.47 11.88 -4.65
CA ALA A 136 -7.33 10.69 -4.61
C ALA A 136 -7.04 9.70 -5.75
N THR A 137 -6.53 10.19 -6.90
CA THR A 137 -6.25 9.33 -8.05
C THR A 137 -5.07 8.36 -7.84
N THR A 138 -4.31 8.53 -6.76
CA THR A 138 -3.26 7.56 -6.34
C THR A 138 -3.80 6.16 -6.09
N VAL A 139 -5.08 6.04 -5.69
CA VAL A 139 -5.78 4.75 -5.53
C VAL A 139 -5.66 3.89 -6.79
N ALA A 140 -5.74 4.49 -7.98
CA ALA A 140 -5.71 3.77 -9.25
C ALA A 140 -4.41 2.95 -9.45
N GLY A 141 -3.30 3.41 -8.89
CA GLY A 141 -2.00 2.73 -8.96
C GLY A 141 -1.70 1.87 -7.74
N TYR A 142 -2.16 2.28 -6.57
CA TYR A 142 -1.88 1.58 -5.32
C TYR A 142 -2.72 0.31 -5.16
N LEU A 143 -4.01 0.38 -5.53
CA LEU A 143 -4.96 -0.72 -5.38
C LEU A 143 -4.49 -2.03 -6.06
N PRO A 144 -4.06 -2.03 -7.34
CA PRO A 144 -3.60 -3.25 -7.98
C PRO A 144 -2.40 -3.88 -7.27
N VAL A 145 -1.49 -3.07 -6.71
CA VAL A 145 -0.32 -3.56 -5.97
C VAL A 145 -0.74 -4.22 -4.67
N ALA A 146 -1.65 -3.60 -3.92
CA ALA A 146 -2.17 -4.15 -2.67
C ALA A 146 -2.89 -5.50 -2.90
N VAL A 147 -3.72 -5.58 -3.96
CA VAL A 147 -4.39 -6.82 -4.37
C VAL A 147 -3.38 -7.88 -4.82
N ALA A 148 -2.40 -7.51 -5.65
CA ALA A 148 -1.35 -8.43 -6.08
C ALA A 148 -0.52 -8.96 -4.90
N GLY A 149 -0.28 -8.13 -3.88
CA GLY A 149 0.43 -8.51 -2.65
C GLY A 149 -0.19 -9.71 -1.94
N VAL A 150 -1.51 -9.87 -1.97
CA VAL A 150 -2.21 -11.03 -1.39
C VAL A 150 -1.72 -12.34 -2.01
N ALA A 151 -1.53 -12.37 -3.32
CA ALA A 151 -1.06 -13.54 -4.05
C ALA A 151 0.47 -13.66 -4.02
N LEU A 152 1.19 -12.57 -4.23
CA LEU A 152 2.65 -12.55 -4.30
C LEU A 152 3.28 -12.98 -2.96
N PHE A 153 2.71 -12.54 -1.85
CA PHE A 153 3.23 -12.83 -0.52
C PHE A 153 2.61 -14.09 0.09
N ALA A 154 1.76 -14.82 -0.63
CA ALA A 154 1.23 -16.08 -0.12
C ALA A 154 2.33 -17.13 0.04
N VAL A 155 2.28 -17.87 1.14
CA VAL A 155 3.14 -19.03 1.41
C VAL A 155 2.27 -20.23 1.74
N THR A 156 2.52 -21.34 1.05
CA THR A 156 1.86 -22.63 1.32
C THR A 156 2.58 -23.35 2.46
N ILE A 157 1.82 -23.78 3.46
CA ILE A 157 2.30 -24.54 4.63
C ILE A 157 1.41 -25.78 4.74
N GLY A 158 1.95 -26.95 4.38
CA GLY A 158 1.14 -28.16 4.21
C GLY A 158 0.04 -27.96 3.16
N ASP A 159 -1.21 -28.19 3.54
CA ASP A 159 -2.39 -28.03 2.66
C ASP A 159 -3.05 -26.64 2.76
N ALA A 160 -2.46 -25.72 3.53
CA ALA A 160 -3.04 -24.42 3.80
C ALA A 160 -2.10 -23.26 3.39
N VAL A 161 -2.63 -22.03 3.40
CA VAL A 161 -1.91 -20.85 2.89
C VAL A 161 -1.87 -19.75 3.94
N ALA A 162 -0.66 -19.34 4.31
CA ALA A 162 -0.41 -18.11 5.05
C ALA A 162 -0.30 -16.92 4.07
N ARG A 163 -1.06 -15.86 4.32
CA ARG A 163 -1.10 -14.67 3.45
C ARG A 163 -1.71 -13.46 4.16
N PRO A 164 -1.52 -12.24 3.63
CA PRO A 164 -2.30 -11.08 4.04
C PRO A 164 -3.79 -11.32 3.84
N ASP A 165 -4.62 -10.86 4.78
CA ASP A 165 -6.07 -10.95 4.67
C ASP A 165 -6.56 -10.23 3.39
N PRO A 166 -7.23 -10.93 2.44
CA PRO A 166 -7.56 -10.35 1.15
C PRO A 166 -8.50 -9.14 1.24
N LEU A 167 -9.43 -9.15 2.20
CA LEU A 167 -10.44 -8.11 2.33
C LEU A 167 -9.80 -6.80 2.79
N THR A 168 -9.03 -6.85 3.88
CA THR A 168 -8.34 -5.66 4.42
C THR A 168 -7.18 -5.24 3.52
N ALA A 169 -6.45 -6.15 2.87
CA ALA A 169 -5.47 -5.77 1.85
C ALA A 169 -6.10 -4.96 0.71
N THR A 170 -7.26 -5.39 0.23
CA THR A 170 -7.95 -4.70 -0.87
C THR A 170 -8.56 -3.38 -0.41
N LEU A 171 -9.37 -3.40 0.65
CA LEU A 171 -10.13 -2.23 1.08
C LEU A 171 -9.28 -1.25 1.88
N LEU A 172 -8.56 -1.72 2.90
CA LEU A 172 -7.83 -0.85 3.79
C LEU A 172 -6.55 -0.34 3.12
N ALA A 173 -5.64 -1.24 2.73
CA ALA A 173 -4.39 -0.85 2.10
C ALA A 173 -4.59 -0.35 0.66
N GLY A 174 -5.45 -1.00 -0.13
CA GLY A 174 -5.66 -0.64 -1.54
C GLY A 174 -6.55 0.57 -1.78
N VAL A 175 -7.50 0.88 -0.89
CA VAL A 175 -8.46 1.99 -1.11
C VAL A 175 -8.37 3.04 -0.01
N VAL A 176 -8.63 2.68 1.25
CA VAL A 176 -8.79 3.66 2.35
C VAL A 176 -7.52 4.47 2.56
N TYR A 177 -6.36 3.81 2.67
CA TYR A 177 -5.07 4.49 2.87
C TYR A 177 -4.73 5.45 1.72
N PRO A 178 -4.63 5.00 0.45
CA PRO A 178 -4.30 5.89 -0.65
C PRO A 178 -5.34 6.98 -0.87
N LEU A 179 -6.62 6.69 -0.64
CA LEU A 179 -7.66 7.70 -0.73
C LEU A 179 -7.48 8.77 0.34
N ALA A 180 -7.33 8.39 1.61
CA ALA A 180 -7.20 9.35 2.71
C ALA A 180 -5.88 10.13 2.67
N LEU A 181 -4.75 9.44 2.57
CA LEU A 181 -3.43 10.06 2.66
C LEU A 181 -3.04 10.76 1.36
N GLY A 182 -3.41 10.19 0.21
CA GLY A 182 -3.24 10.82 -1.09
C GLY A 182 -4.07 12.10 -1.22
N THR A 183 -5.35 12.09 -0.79
CA THR A 183 -6.16 13.32 -0.77
C THR A 183 -5.57 14.39 0.14
N VAL A 184 -5.13 14.02 1.35
CA VAL A 184 -4.47 14.95 2.29
C VAL A 184 -3.22 15.57 1.67
N GLY A 185 -2.31 14.76 1.12
CA GLY A 185 -1.08 15.25 0.50
C GLY A 185 -1.34 16.21 -0.66
N GLY A 186 -2.31 15.88 -1.51
CA GLY A 186 -2.70 16.76 -2.61
C GLY A 186 -3.37 18.06 -2.15
N ALA A 187 -4.27 17.98 -1.16
CA ALA A 187 -4.98 19.13 -0.60
C ALA A 187 -4.02 20.12 0.08
N VAL A 188 -3.13 19.62 0.94
CA VAL A 188 -2.12 20.43 1.64
C VAL A 188 -1.20 21.12 0.65
N THR A 189 -0.72 20.39 -0.36
CA THR A 189 0.18 20.96 -1.38
C THR A 189 -0.48 22.08 -2.18
N ALA A 190 -1.76 21.93 -2.53
CA ALA A 190 -2.50 22.96 -3.25
C ALA A 190 -2.90 24.16 -2.37
N ALA A 191 -2.94 24.00 -1.04
CA ALA A 191 -3.19 25.09 -0.10
C ALA A 191 -1.95 25.97 0.13
N LEU A 192 -0.76 25.38 0.01
CA LEU A 192 0.53 26.04 0.24
C LEU A 192 1.09 26.72 -1.01
N ARG A 193 0.38 26.68 -2.13
CA ARG A 193 0.78 27.23 -3.43
C ARG A 193 -0.18 28.32 -3.86
#